data_AF-A0A7L3PTQ0-F1
#
_entry.id   AF-A0A7L3PTQ0-F1
#
_cell.length_a   1.000
_cell.length_b   1.000
_cell.length_c   1.000
_cell.angle_alpha   90.00
_cell.angle_beta   90.00
_cell.angle_gamma   90.00
#
_symmetry.space_group_name_H-M   'P 1'
#
loop_
_entity.id
_entity.type
_entity.pdbx_description
1 polymer ?
#
loop_
_entity_poly.entity_id
_entity_poly.type
_entity_poly.pdbx_seq_one_letter_code
_entity_poly.pdbx_strand_id
1 'polypeptide(L)'
;LDLADLQKELDKSRSVFPENPSVWVKDLAGYLNYKLQAPRSDPVLSQHPHDYPYSLASKELRTIIRSLLGRASGVLELFFDHCIYTMLQELDKAQGESLHGYRICIQALLLDRPRIATTNLGKYLEVLRSHQNQPAKCLTVLWALGQAGFADLHEGLKVWLSVMLPVLGIKSLSPYAVSYLDRLLMMHPNLTKGFGMIGPKDFFPLLDFAFMPNNSLPPSLQEQLRRLYPRLKVLAFGARPETALHTYFPSFLSRATPACPPAMKKELLTSMSQCLSQDPLSFSVWRQLYTKHLAQSSLLLNHLLESWESCSKKVRQSLQETVRSFKVTNEELMARGAGGDQEVAACDAACKELLCKMKGRGFPWSQLLLVLLVFTAGFFLHDIRTHGSFQASSSARLLRSSGILPASQLAWHKVSHSCLEGYRWLEHSLAHHGSAAVSVLWPQLKLLWDTGGEVARDVSQHCYSLLSWLHSSLPWLSEWLQTRLPESLLHFAECVRELLLFLVRSCLVPLLQGLATVLQRAWQRCLDSC
;
A
#
# COMPACT_ATOMS: atom_id res chain seq x y z
N LEU A 1 -37.07 -30.48 -24.60
CA LEU A 1 -38.03 -30.12 -23.54
C LEU A 1 -39.20 -29.41 -24.22
N ASP A 2 -40.42 -29.91 -24.05
CA ASP A 2 -41.63 -29.21 -24.49
C ASP A 2 -42.14 -28.31 -23.35
N LEU A 3 -42.18 -26.99 -23.60
CA LEU A 3 -42.56 -25.99 -22.60
C LEU A 3 -44.09 -25.89 -22.42
N ALA A 4 -44.87 -26.25 -23.44
CA ALA A 4 -46.33 -26.29 -23.32
C ALA A 4 -46.76 -27.47 -22.44
N ASP A 5 -46.12 -28.63 -22.62
CA ASP A 5 -46.31 -29.81 -21.75
C ASP A 5 -45.93 -29.49 -20.29
N LEU A 6 -44.78 -28.83 -20.08
CA LEU A 6 -44.36 -28.37 -18.75
C LEU A 6 -45.41 -27.46 -18.11
N GLN A 7 -45.88 -26.44 -18.84
CA GLN A 7 -46.85 -25.49 -18.31
C GLN A 7 -48.17 -26.19 -17.94
N LYS A 8 -48.63 -27.13 -18.77
CA LYS A 8 -49.82 -27.94 -18.51
C LYS A 8 -49.69 -28.78 -17.24
N GLU A 9 -48.55 -29.45 -17.04
CA GLU A 9 -48.31 -30.23 -15.82
C GLU A 9 -48.22 -29.34 -14.57
N LEU A 10 -47.61 -28.16 -14.66
CA LEU A 10 -47.57 -27.21 -13.54
C LEU A 10 -48.96 -26.65 -13.20
N ASP A 11 -49.78 -26.33 -14.21
CA ASP A 11 -51.14 -25.85 -13.98
C ASP A 11 -52.04 -26.95 -13.40
N LYS A 12 -51.85 -28.20 -13.83
CA LYS A 12 -52.48 -29.37 -13.21
C LYS A 12 -52.07 -29.51 -11.74
N SER A 13 -50.77 -29.50 -11.43
CA SER A 13 -50.27 -29.58 -10.05
C SER A 13 -50.88 -28.49 -9.16
N ARG A 14 -50.97 -27.25 -9.68
CA ARG A 14 -51.59 -26.12 -8.98
C ARG A 14 -53.10 -26.27 -8.80
N SER A 15 -53.81 -26.83 -9.78
CA SER A 15 -55.25 -27.06 -9.67
C SER A 15 -55.60 -28.15 -8.65
N VAL A 16 -54.77 -29.19 -8.55
CA VAL A 16 -54.97 -30.31 -7.62
C VAL A 16 -54.52 -29.94 -6.21
N PHE A 17 -53.47 -29.13 -6.08
CA PHE A 17 -52.88 -28.75 -4.79
C PHE A 17 -52.76 -27.23 -4.59
N PRO A 18 -53.87 -26.46 -4.62
CA PRO A 18 -53.84 -24.99 -4.63
C PRO A 18 -53.23 -24.34 -3.36
N GLU A 19 -53.27 -25.03 -2.22
CA GLU A 19 -52.73 -24.54 -0.94
C GLU A 19 -51.37 -25.16 -0.58
N ASN A 20 -50.75 -25.90 -1.49
CA ASN A 20 -49.49 -26.59 -1.22
C ASN A 20 -48.39 -26.22 -2.22
N PRO A 21 -47.77 -25.04 -2.08
CA PRO A 21 -46.71 -24.58 -2.97
C PRO A 21 -45.48 -25.47 -2.97
N SER A 22 -45.29 -26.31 -1.93
CA SER A 22 -44.19 -27.28 -1.88
C SER A 22 -44.32 -28.33 -2.97
N VAL A 23 -45.54 -28.77 -3.30
CA VAL A 23 -45.77 -29.77 -4.35
C VAL A 23 -45.41 -29.18 -5.71
N TRP A 24 -45.80 -27.93 -6.00
CA TRP A 24 -45.57 -27.31 -7.31
C TRP A 24 -44.08 -27.24 -7.68
N VAL A 25 -43.25 -26.80 -6.73
CA VAL A 25 -41.81 -26.66 -6.97
C VAL A 25 -41.11 -28.03 -7.04
N LYS A 26 -41.59 -29.02 -6.30
CA LYS A 26 -41.10 -30.41 -6.40
C LYS A 26 -41.46 -31.04 -7.73
N ASP A 27 -42.69 -30.85 -8.19
CA ASP A 27 -43.15 -31.33 -9.50
C ASP A 27 -42.37 -30.66 -10.63
N LEU A 28 -42.07 -29.35 -10.52
CA LEU A 28 -41.18 -28.66 -11.46
C LEU A 28 -39.80 -29.34 -11.51
N ALA A 29 -39.15 -29.54 -10.36
CA ALA A 29 -37.82 -30.12 -10.31
C ALA A 29 -37.80 -31.55 -10.84
N GLY A 30 -38.78 -32.38 -10.44
CA GLY A 30 -38.94 -33.76 -10.88
C GLY A 30 -39.21 -33.85 -12.38
N TYR A 31 -40.12 -33.04 -12.91
CA TYR A 31 -40.44 -33.00 -14.34
C TYR A 31 -39.22 -32.57 -15.16
N LEU A 32 -38.53 -31.49 -14.75
CA LEU A 32 -37.31 -31.06 -15.43
C LEU A 32 -36.25 -32.15 -15.39
N ASN A 33 -36.08 -32.83 -14.25
CA ASN A 33 -35.09 -33.89 -14.11
C ASN A 33 -35.41 -35.09 -15.01
N TYR A 34 -36.68 -35.47 -15.08
CA TYR A 34 -37.18 -36.55 -15.92
C TYR A 34 -37.00 -36.24 -17.42
N LYS A 35 -37.34 -35.03 -17.87
CA LYS A 35 -37.28 -34.65 -19.29
C LYS A 35 -35.88 -34.21 -19.74
N LEU A 36 -35.03 -33.73 -18.83
CA LEU A 36 -33.65 -33.30 -19.10
C LEU A 36 -32.66 -34.40 -18.70
N GLN A 37 -32.82 -35.56 -19.33
CA GLN A 37 -31.83 -36.62 -19.23
C GLN A 37 -30.54 -36.18 -19.90
N ALA A 38 -29.43 -36.43 -19.21
CA ALA A 38 -28.10 -36.14 -19.70
C ALA A 38 -27.14 -37.24 -19.22
N PRO A 39 -26.01 -37.45 -19.93
CA PRO A 39 -25.01 -38.39 -19.48
C PRO A 39 -24.53 -38.09 -18.06
N ARG A 40 -24.11 -39.13 -17.35
CA ARG A 40 -23.54 -38.99 -16.01
C ARG A 40 -22.37 -38.01 -16.08
N SER A 41 -22.47 -36.94 -15.29
CA SER A 41 -21.49 -35.86 -15.24
C SER A 41 -20.78 -35.84 -13.88
N ASP A 42 -19.67 -35.13 -13.79
CA ASP A 42 -19.01 -34.93 -12.52
C ASP A 42 -19.91 -34.13 -11.55
N PRO A 43 -19.79 -34.36 -10.23
CA PRO A 43 -20.67 -33.74 -9.22
C PRO A 43 -20.69 -32.21 -9.25
N VAL A 44 -19.58 -31.60 -9.71
CA VAL A 44 -19.35 -30.15 -9.68
C VAL A 44 -19.37 -29.49 -11.06
N LEU A 45 -19.60 -30.26 -12.13
CA LEU A 45 -19.65 -29.76 -13.50
C LEU A 45 -18.41 -28.96 -13.89
N SER A 46 -17.24 -29.46 -13.49
CA SER A 46 -15.94 -28.76 -13.58
C SER A 46 -15.55 -28.35 -15.00
N GLN A 47 -16.04 -29.06 -16.02
CA GLN A 47 -15.79 -28.79 -17.44
C GLN A 47 -16.68 -27.68 -18.02
N HIS A 48 -17.66 -27.20 -17.26
CA HIS A 48 -18.67 -26.24 -17.70
C HIS A 48 -18.50 -24.88 -16.99
N PRO A 49 -19.07 -23.80 -17.55
CA PRO A 49 -19.12 -22.52 -16.86
C PRO A 49 -19.99 -22.60 -15.59
N HIS A 50 -19.79 -21.65 -14.68
CA HIS A 50 -20.41 -21.65 -13.35
C HIS A 50 -21.96 -21.58 -13.37
N ASP A 51 -22.53 -21.04 -14.44
CA ASP A 51 -23.96 -20.86 -14.65
C ASP A 51 -24.62 -22.03 -15.40
N TYR A 52 -23.84 -23.04 -15.83
CA TYR A 52 -24.38 -24.29 -16.39
C TYR A 52 -24.96 -25.17 -15.27
N PRO A 53 -26.08 -25.89 -15.49
CA PRO A 53 -26.86 -25.97 -16.73
C PRO A 53 -27.90 -24.87 -16.95
N TYR A 54 -28.18 -24.03 -15.97
CA TYR A 54 -29.25 -23.04 -16.08
C TYR A 54 -29.02 -22.01 -17.21
N SER A 55 -27.78 -21.76 -17.58
CA SER A 55 -27.42 -20.93 -18.72
C SER A 55 -27.97 -21.42 -20.06
N LEU A 56 -28.24 -22.72 -20.20
CA LEU A 56 -28.88 -23.29 -21.40
C LEU A 56 -30.41 -23.14 -21.41
N ALA A 57 -31.03 -22.74 -20.29
CA ALA A 57 -32.47 -22.55 -20.23
C ALA A 57 -32.89 -21.36 -21.11
N SER A 58 -33.88 -21.57 -21.98
CA SER A 58 -34.47 -20.50 -22.80
C SER A 58 -35.10 -19.42 -21.93
N LYS A 59 -35.25 -18.20 -22.47
CA LYS A 59 -35.88 -17.07 -21.76
C LYS A 59 -37.29 -17.44 -21.24
N GLU A 60 -38.04 -18.19 -22.02
CA GLU A 60 -39.37 -18.70 -21.66
C GLU A 60 -39.30 -19.63 -20.46
N LEU A 61 -38.42 -20.64 -20.48
CA LEU A 61 -38.24 -21.57 -19.36
C LEU A 61 -37.81 -20.83 -18.09
N ARG A 62 -36.87 -19.89 -18.18
CA ARG A 62 -36.45 -19.06 -17.04
C ARG A 62 -37.62 -18.27 -16.46
N THR A 63 -38.52 -17.77 -17.32
CA THR A 63 -39.72 -17.03 -16.91
C THR A 63 -40.70 -17.92 -16.18
N ILE A 64 -40.96 -19.13 -16.67
CA ILE A 64 -41.81 -20.14 -16.03
C ILE A 64 -41.26 -20.48 -14.63
N ILE A 65 -39.97 -20.82 -14.54
CA ILE A 65 -39.32 -21.17 -13.28
C ILE A 65 -39.41 -20.00 -12.28
N ARG A 66 -39.01 -18.79 -12.69
CA ARG A 66 -39.03 -17.61 -11.80
C ARG A 66 -40.45 -17.29 -11.33
N SER A 67 -41.44 -17.36 -12.21
CA SER A 67 -42.85 -17.13 -11.86
C SER A 67 -43.34 -18.10 -10.80
N LEU A 68 -43.01 -19.39 -10.94
CA LEU A 68 -43.39 -20.42 -9.98
C LEU A 68 -42.69 -20.22 -8.62
N LEU A 69 -41.36 -20.01 -8.63
CA LEU A 69 -40.59 -19.76 -7.40
C LEU A 69 -41.05 -18.48 -6.68
N GLY A 70 -41.46 -17.46 -7.42
CA GLY A 70 -42.04 -16.23 -6.87
C GLY A 70 -43.32 -16.50 -6.08
N ARG A 71 -44.21 -17.34 -6.60
CA ARG A 71 -45.48 -17.73 -5.95
C ARG A 71 -45.28 -18.69 -4.78
N ALA A 72 -44.19 -19.45 -4.77
CA ALA A 72 -43.87 -20.43 -3.73
C ALA A 72 -42.88 -19.90 -2.67
N SER A 73 -42.82 -18.58 -2.45
CA SER A 73 -41.76 -17.94 -1.64
C SER A 73 -41.64 -18.50 -0.21
N GLY A 74 -42.76 -18.90 0.41
CA GLY A 74 -42.78 -19.42 1.79
C GLY A 74 -42.19 -20.81 1.98
N VAL A 75 -41.91 -21.56 0.90
CA VAL A 75 -41.41 -22.95 0.99
C VAL A 75 -40.03 -23.16 0.36
N LEU A 76 -39.38 -22.09 -0.10
CA LEU A 76 -38.17 -22.22 -0.91
C LEU A 76 -36.95 -22.76 -0.16
N GLU A 77 -36.83 -22.52 1.15
CA GLU A 77 -35.76 -23.13 1.96
C GLU A 77 -35.91 -24.65 2.02
N LEU A 78 -37.13 -25.13 2.28
CA LEU A 78 -37.45 -26.57 2.27
C LEU A 78 -37.31 -27.18 0.87
N PHE A 79 -37.60 -26.41 -0.18
CA PHE A 79 -37.41 -26.84 -1.55
C PHE A 79 -35.92 -26.97 -1.91
N PHE A 80 -35.09 -26.02 -1.49
CA PHE A 80 -33.64 -26.08 -1.65
C PHE A 80 -33.06 -27.34 -0.98
N ASP A 81 -33.46 -27.58 0.28
CA ASP A 81 -33.15 -28.82 0.99
C ASP A 81 -33.56 -30.05 0.20
N HIS A 82 -34.81 -30.09 -0.26
CA HIS A 82 -35.34 -31.20 -1.04
C HIS A 82 -34.49 -31.48 -2.28
N CYS A 83 -34.14 -30.46 -3.07
CA CYS A 83 -33.27 -30.64 -4.23
C CYS A 83 -31.93 -31.27 -3.85
N ILE A 84 -31.28 -30.80 -2.78
CA ILE A 84 -29.99 -31.37 -2.33
C ILE A 84 -30.17 -32.82 -1.89
N TYR A 85 -31.08 -33.11 -0.96
CA TYR A 85 -31.24 -34.46 -0.43
C TYR A 85 -31.69 -35.46 -1.48
N THR A 86 -32.56 -35.05 -2.42
CA THR A 86 -32.94 -35.91 -3.54
C THR A 86 -31.75 -36.18 -4.45
N MET A 87 -30.94 -35.17 -4.82
CA MET A 87 -29.69 -35.44 -5.57
C MET A 87 -28.76 -36.41 -4.83
N LEU A 88 -28.66 -36.33 -3.50
CA LEU A 88 -27.85 -37.26 -2.71
C LEU A 88 -28.40 -38.69 -2.72
N GLN A 89 -29.72 -38.86 -2.69
CA GLN A 89 -30.38 -40.16 -2.81
C GLN A 89 -30.23 -40.75 -4.22
N GLU A 90 -30.34 -39.92 -5.26
CA GLU A 90 -30.16 -40.35 -6.65
C GLU A 90 -28.72 -40.86 -6.92
N LEU A 91 -27.72 -40.31 -6.22
CA LEU A 91 -26.33 -40.79 -6.31
C LEU A 91 -26.13 -42.20 -5.74
N ASP A 92 -27.03 -42.71 -4.91
CA ASP A 92 -26.98 -44.09 -4.40
C ASP A 92 -27.51 -45.11 -5.41
N LYS A 93 -28.29 -44.67 -6.41
CA LYS A 93 -28.88 -45.57 -7.40
C LYS A 93 -27.83 -46.05 -8.40
N ALA A 94 -27.80 -47.36 -8.66
CA ALA A 94 -26.83 -48.01 -9.54
C ALA A 94 -26.85 -47.49 -11.00
N GLN A 95 -28.02 -47.08 -11.51
CA GLN A 95 -28.19 -46.60 -12.88
C GLN A 95 -27.95 -45.09 -13.05
N GLY A 96 -27.75 -44.34 -11.95
CA GLY A 96 -27.41 -42.91 -11.96
C GLY A 96 -28.35 -42.05 -12.80
N GLU A 97 -29.47 -41.59 -12.23
CA GLU A 97 -30.37 -40.66 -12.92
C GLU A 97 -29.69 -39.30 -13.17
N SER A 98 -30.18 -38.56 -14.18
CA SER A 98 -29.79 -37.16 -14.36
C SER A 98 -30.07 -36.36 -13.08
N LEU A 99 -29.24 -35.35 -12.80
CA LEU A 99 -29.44 -34.41 -11.69
C LEU A 99 -29.76 -32.99 -12.19
N HIS A 100 -29.89 -32.81 -13.51
CA HIS A 100 -29.93 -31.48 -14.13
C HIS A 100 -31.18 -30.68 -13.76
N GLY A 101 -32.32 -31.33 -13.55
CA GLY A 101 -33.54 -30.64 -13.14
C GLY A 101 -33.38 -29.95 -11.78
N TYR A 102 -32.83 -30.68 -10.80
CA TYR A 102 -32.54 -30.15 -9.47
C TYR A 102 -31.47 -29.06 -9.51
N ARG A 103 -30.41 -29.25 -10.31
CA ARG A 103 -29.34 -28.25 -10.50
C ARG A 103 -29.86 -26.94 -11.10
N ILE A 104 -30.73 -27.02 -12.11
CA ILE A 104 -31.40 -25.85 -12.71
C ILE A 104 -32.23 -25.11 -11.65
N CYS A 105 -33.00 -25.84 -10.85
CA CYS A 105 -33.83 -25.24 -9.81
C CYS A 105 -32.99 -24.55 -8.74
N ILE A 106 -31.90 -25.17 -8.30
CA ILE A 106 -30.94 -24.58 -7.34
C ILE A 106 -30.33 -23.29 -7.89
N GLN A 107 -29.84 -23.31 -9.14
CA GLN A 107 -29.26 -22.12 -9.77
C GLN A 107 -30.28 -21.00 -9.93
N ALA A 108 -31.48 -21.31 -10.42
CA ALA A 108 -32.55 -20.34 -10.56
C ALA A 108 -32.95 -19.73 -9.21
N LEU A 109 -33.02 -20.55 -8.16
CA LEU A 109 -33.36 -20.12 -6.82
C LEU A 109 -32.31 -19.18 -6.22
N LEU A 110 -31.03 -19.59 -6.26
CA LEU A 110 -29.95 -18.86 -5.60
C LEU A 110 -29.48 -17.64 -6.38
N LEU A 111 -29.81 -17.54 -7.67
CA LEU A 111 -29.61 -16.31 -8.45
C LEU A 111 -30.44 -15.14 -7.89
N ASP A 112 -31.69 -15.41 -7.49
CA ASP A 112 -32.61 -14.38 -6.99
C ASP A 112 -32.60 -14.32 -5.44
N ARG A 113 -32.34 -15.43 -4.74
CA ARG A 113 -32.36 -15.53 -3.26
C ARG A 113 -31.16 -16.30 -2.69
N PRO A 114 -29.93 -15.75 -2.77
CA PRO A 114 -28.70 -16.45 -2.37
C PRO A 114 -28.65 -16.80 -0.87
N ARG A 115 -29.30 -16.00 -0.01
CA ARG A 115 -29.33 -16.22 1.46
C ARG A 115 -29.89 -17.57 1.88
N ILE A 116 -30.76 -18.18 1.07
CA ILE A 116 -31.35 -19.50 1.36
C ILE A 116 -30.26 -20.55 1.58
N ALA A 117 -29.16 -20.50 0.82
CA ALA A 117 -28.06 -21.44 0.97
C ALA A 117 -27.34 -21.29 2.31
N THR A 118 -27.44 -20.13 2.99
CA THR A 118 -26.68 -19.84 4.21
C THR A 118 -27.51 -19.72 5.48
N THR A 119 -28.84 -19.93 5.39
CA THR A 119 -29.73 -19.93 6.55
C THR A 119 -29.32 -21.02 7.55
N ASN A 120 -28.93 -22.21 7.09
CA ASN A 120 -28.55 -23.33 7.95
C ASN A 120 -27.31 -24.11 7.45
N LEU A 121 -26.14 -23.46 7.51
CA LEU A 121 -24.87 -24.09 7.11
C LEU A 121 -24.44 -25.24 8.04
N GLY A 122 -24.85 -25.21 9.32
CA GLY A 122 -24.55 -26.25 10.30
C GLY A 122 -25.09 -27.62 9.88
N LYS A 123 -26.34 -27.65 9.41
CA LYS A 123 -26.97 -28.85 8.86
C LYS A 123 -26.15 -29.47 7.72
N TYR A 124 -25.69 -28.68 6.76
CA TYR A 124 -24.92 -29.22 5.64
C TYR A 124 -23.50 -29.64 6.03
N LEU A 125 -22.90 -29.00 7.04
CA LEU A 125 -21.64 -29.47 7.62
C LEU A 125 -21.77 -30.87 8.22
N GLU A 126 -22.88 -31.17 8.89
CA GLU A 126 -23.16 -32.52 9.40
C GLU A 126 -23.34 -33.54 8.26
N VAL A 127 -23.99 -33.15 7.16
CA VAL A 127 -24.09 -33.97 5.95
C VAL A 127 -22.70 -34.25 5.36
N LEU A 128 -21.82 -33.26 5.30
CA LEU A 128 -20.45 -33.45 4.81
C LEU A 128 -19.63 -34.37 5.71
N ARG A 129 -19.76 -34.24 7.04
CA ARG A 129 -19.09 -35.11 8.00
C ARG A 129 -19.56 -36.56 7.90
N SER A 130 -20.88 -36.77 7.78
CA SER A 130 -21.45 -38.13 7.64
C SER A 130 -21.09 -38.82 6.32
N HIS A 131 -20.81 -38.04 5.26
CA HIS A 131 -20.49 -38.55 3.93
C HIS A 131 -19.01 -38.36 3.53
N GLN A 132 -18.10 -38.15 4.48
CA GLN A 132 -16.69 -37.82 4.18
C GLN A 132 -16.00 -38.87 3.28
N ASN A 133 -16.40 -40.14 3.36
CA ASN A 133 -15.89 -41.25 2.55
C ASN A 133 -16.56 -41.36 1.16
N GLN A 134 -17.52 -40.49 0.84
CA GLN A 134 -18.25 -40.46 -0.44
C GLN A 134 -18.05 -39.10 -1.13
N PRO A 135 -16.90 -38.89 -1.81
CA PRO A 135 -16.55 -37.58 -2.38
C PRO A 135 -17.62 -37.01 -3.31
N ALA A 136 -18.30 -37.84 -4.09
CA ALA A 136 -19.33 -37.38 -5.02
C ALA A 136 -20.52 -36.69 -4.31
N LYS A 137 -20.95 -37.22 -3.17
CA LYS A 137 -22.01 -36.61 -2.35
C LYS A 137 -21.54 -35.30 -1.73
N CYS A 138 -20.35 -35.29 -1.15
CA CYS A 138 -19.76 -34.08 -0.58
C CYS A 138 -19.63 -32.98 -1.63
N LEU A 139 -19.06 -33.30 -2.80
CA LEU A 139 -18.90 -32.36 -3.91
C LEU A 139 -20.25 -31.83 -4.42
N THR A 140 -21.32 -32.64 -4.41
CA THR A 140 -22.68 -32.18 -4.77
C THR A 140 -23.21 -31.15 -3.78
N VAL A 141 -23.01 -31.37 -2.48
CA VAL A 141 -23.39 -30.39 -1.43
C VAL A 141 -22.57 -29.11 -1.58
N LEU A 142 -21.24 -29.22 -1.73
CA LEU A 142 -20.37 -28.06 -1.93
C LEU A 142 -20.77 -27.26 -3.19
N TRP A 143 -21.11 -27.94 -4.28
CA TRP A 143 -21.60 -27.32 -5.50
C TRP A 143 -22.91 -26.57 -5.29
N ALA A 144 -23.89 -27.20 -4.64
CA ALA A 144 -25.21 -26.61 -4.43
C ALA A 144 -25.13 -25.34 -3.58
N LEU A 145 -24.38 -25.38 -2.47
CA LEU A 145 -24.20 -24.22 -1.59
C LEU A 145 -23.38 -23.12 -2.27
N GLY A 146 -22.36 -23.52 -3.05
CA GLY A 146 -21.49 -22.58 -3.75
C GLY A 146 -22.23 -21.64 -4.70
N GLN A 147 -23.37 -22.06 -5.27
CA GLN A 147 -24.14 -21.25 -6.22
C GLN A 147 -24.55 -19.88 -5.67
N ALA A 148 -24.77 -19.75 -4.35
CA ALA A 148 -25.12 -18.48 -3.73
C ALA A 148 -24.05 -17.39 -3.94
N GLY A 149 -22.78 -17.80 -3.98
CA GLY A 149 -21.65 -16.90 -4.16
C GLY A 149 -21.56 -16.24 -5.52
N PHE A 150 -22.16 -16.82 -6.56
CA PHE A 150 -22.10 -16.23 -7.90
C PHE A 150 -23.04 -15.02 -8.06
N ALA A 151 -24.10 -14.94 -7.24
CA ALA A 151 -24.97 -13.77 -7.16
C ALA A 151 -24.52 -12.77 -6.09
N ASP A 152 -23.99 -13.25 -4.96
CA ASP A 152 -23.66 -12.42 -3.81
C ASP A 152 -22.33 -12.84 -3.16
N LEU A 153 -21.35 -11.93 -3.16
CA LEU A 153 -20.02 -12.16 -2.56
C LEU A 153 -20.11 -12.52 -1.07
N HIS A 154 -20.99 -11.84 -0.32
CA HIS A 154 -21.13 -12.05 1.12
C HIS A 154 -21.60 -13.48 1.40
N GLU A 155 -22.64 -13.93 0.71
CA GLU A 155 -23.14 -15.30 0.86
C GLU A 155 -22.10 -16.34 0.40
N GLY A 156 -21.39 -16.06 -0.70
CA GLY A 156 -20.30 -16.93 -1.17
C GLY A 156 -19.14 -17.08 -0.18
N LEU A 157 -18.71 -15.97 0.43
CA LEU A 157 -17.67 -16.00 1.46
C LEU A 157 -18.15 -16.73 2.71
N LYS A 158 -19.42 -16.54 3.11
CA LYS A 158 -20.00 -17.25 4.26
C LYS A 158 -20.02 -18.77 4.03
N VAL A 159 -20.41 -19.23 2.84
CA VAL A 159 -20.33 -20.64 2.43
C VAL A 159 -18.88 -21.10 2.45
N TRP A 160 -17.97 -20.36 1.84
CA TRP A 160 -16.58 -20.78 1.75
C TRP A 160 -15.91 -20.91 3.11
N LEU A 161 -16.03 -19.90 3.98
CA LEU A 161 -15.45 -19.90 5.33
C LEU A 161 -16.06 -21.00 6.22
N SER A 162 -17.39 -21.18 6.17
CA SER A 162 -18.07 -22.09 7.08
C SER A 162 -18.03 -23.54 6.60
N VAL A 163 -18.02 -23.79 5.29
CA VAL A 163 -18.21 -25.13 4.70
C VAL A 163 -16.99 -25.62 3.94
N MET A 164 -16.35 -24.77 3.13
CA MET A 164 -15.25 -25.18 2.25
C MET A 164 -13.87 -25.12 2.92
N LEU A 165 -13.63 -24.13 3.78
CA LEU A 165 -12.40 -23.99 4.55
C LEU A 165 -12.13 -25.22 5.46
N PRO A 166 -13.11 -25.74 6.23
CA PRO A 166 -12.90 -26.94 7.05
C PRO A 166 -12.51 -28.19 6.25
N VAL A 167 -12.89 -28.28 4.97
CA VAL A 167 -12.58 -29.44 4.12
C VAL A 167 -11.33 -29.25 3.25
N LEU A 168 -10.61 -28.13 3.38
CA LEU A 168 -9.35 -27.92 2.64
C LEU A 168 -8.30 -29.01 2.92
N GLY A 169 -8.37 -29.65 4.09
CA GLY A 169 -7.49 -30.78 4.41
C GLY A 169 -7.86 -32.12 3.78
N ILE A 170 -9.01 -32.20 3.12
CA ILE A 170 -9.50 -33.44 2.51
C ILE A 170 -9.13 -33.43 1.03
N LYS A 171 -8.17 -34.27 0.63
CA LYS A 171 -7.60 -34.31 -0.73
C LYS A 171 -8.62 -34.42 -1.86
N SER A 172 -9.73 -35.12 -1.63
CA SER A 172 -10.79 -35.30 -2.63
C SER A 172 -11.71 -34.09 -2.80
N LEU A 173 -11.71 -33.15 -1.83
CA LEU A 173 -12.60 -31.98 -1.80
C LEU A 173 -11.85 -30.67 -1.98
N SER A 174 -10.59 -30.61 -1.55
CA SER A 174 -9.77 -29.40 -1.60
C SER A 174 -9.60 -28.79 -3.01
N PRO A 175 -9.52 -29.54 -4.13
CA PRO A 175 -9.46 -28.94 -5.45
C PRO A 175 -10.68 -28.08 -5.76
N TYR A 176 -11.87 -28.54 -5.36
CA TYR A 176 -13.11 -27.80 -5.58
C TYR A 176 -13.17 -26.55 -4.69
N ALA A 177 -12.80 -26.66 -3.41
CA ALA A 177 -12.82 -25.54 -2.47
C ALA A 177 -11.89 -24.38 -2.90
N VAL A 178 -10.70 -24.68 -3.41
CA VAL A 178 -9.76 -23.66 -3.91
C VAL A 178 -10.25 -23.07 -5.24
N SER A 179 -10.70 -23.91 -6.18
CA SER A 179 -11.22 -23.45 -7.48
C SER A 179 -12.51 -22.64 -7.35
N TYR A 180 -13.32 -22.93 -6.34
CA TYR A 180 -14.50 -22.13 -6.01
C TYR A 180 -14.11 -20.74 -5.54
N LEU A 181 -13.15 -20.64 -4.60
CA LEU A 181 -12.69 -19.34 -4.10
C LEU A 181 -12.13 -18.47 -5.24
N ASP A 182 -11.32 -19.07 -6.11
CA ASP A 182 -10.75 -18.38 -7.28
C ASP A 182 -11.87 -17.75 -8.13
N ARG A 183 -12.86 -18.57 -8.51
CA ARG A 183 -14.02 -18.11 -9.28
C ARG A 183 -14.87 -17.07 -8.55
N LEU A 184 -15.11 -17.25 -7.25
CA LEU A 184 -15.85 -16.29 -6.43
C LEU A 184 -15.18 -14.92 -6.46
N LEU A 185 -13.87 -14.88 -6.23
CA LEU A 185 -13.10 -13.64 -6.25
C LEU A 185 -13.03 -13.06 -7.66
N MET A 186 -12.92 -13.87 -8.71
CA MET A 186 -12.93 -13.41 -10.10
C MET A 186 -14.26 -12.74 -10.48
N MET A 187 -15.39 -13.32 -10.08
CA MET A 187 -16.73 -12.78 -10.34
C MET A 187 -17.01 -11.48 -9.57
N HIS A 188 -16.38 -11.30 -8.41
CA HIS A 188 -16.54 -10.12 -7.57
C HIS A 188 -15.23 -9.34 -7.46
N PRO A 189 -14.88 -8.52 -8.46
CA PRO A 189 -13.66 -7.70 -8.41
C PRO A 189 -13.70 -6.68 -7.26
N ASN A 190 -14.89 -6.13 -6.97
CA ASN A 190 -15.09 -5.24 -5.84
C ASN A 190 -15.36 -6.04 -4.55
N LEU A 191 -14.35 -6.05 -3.68
CA LEU A 191 -14.35 -6.83 -2.44
C LEU A 191 -15.06 -6.15 -1.26
N THR A 192 -15.54 -4.91 -1.41
CA THR A 192 -16.12 -4.12 -0.30
C THR A 192 -17.28 -4.82 0.41
N LYS A 193 -18.12 -5.55 -0.32
CA LYS A 193 -19.24 -6.33 0.24
C LYS A 193 -18.81 -7.49 1.15
N GLY A 194 -17.54 -7.92 1.06
CA GLY A 194 -16.98 -8.97 1.89
C GLY A 194 -16.15 -8.45 3.07
N PHE A 195 -16.04 -7.13 3.26
CA PHE A 195 -15.27 -6.56 4.36
C PHE A 195 -15.88 -6.90 5.72
N GLY A 196 -15.03 -7.28 6.66
CA GLY A 196 -15.44 -7.71 8.01
C GLY A 196 -15.87 -9.17 8.11
N MET A 197 -15.91 -9.91 7.00
CA MET A 197 -16.28 -11.34 7.02
C MET A 197 -15.14 -12.25 7.46
N ILE A 198 -13.89 -11.90 7.11
CA ILE A 198 -12.71 -12.70 7.43
C ILE A 198 -12.03 -12.11 8.67
N GLY A 199 -12.40 -12.60 9.85
CA GLY A 199 -11.74 -12.21 11.10
C GLY A 199 -10.38 -12.90 11.27
N PRO A 200 -9.60 -12.52 12.31
CA PRO A 200 -8.32 -13.17 12.63
C PRO A 200 -8.43 -14.69 12.74
N LYS A 201 -9.51 -15.20 13.36
CA LYS A 201 -9.74 -16.63 13.58
C LYS A 201 -9.76 -17.43 12.27
N ASP A 202 -10.28 -16.84 11.20
CA ASP A 202 -10.44 -17.49 9.91
C ASP A 202 -9.24 -17.17 8.99
N PHE A 203 -8.67 -15.97 9.13
CA PHE A 203 -7.54 -15.50 8.33
C PHE A 203 -6.25 -16.31 8.55
N PHE A 204 -5.90 -16.60 9.81
CA PHE A 204 -4.64 -17.26 10.10
C PHE A 204 -4.55 -18.73 9.65
N PRO A 205 -5.62 -19.55 9.75
CA PRO A 205 -5.65 -20.85 9.08
C PRO A 205 -5.36 -20.76 7.58
N LEU A 206 -5.83 -19.70 6.89
CA LEU A 206 -5.56 -19.50 5.46
C LEU A 206 -4.10 -19.17 5.19
N LEU A 207 -3.50 -18.34 6.03
CA LEU A 207 -2.07 -18.06 5.99
C LEU A 207 -1.26 -19.36 6.17
N ASP A 208 -1.63 -20.17 7.17
CA ASP A 208 -0.95 -21.42 7.47
C ASP A 208 -1.08 -22.41 6.27
N PHE A 209 -2.27 -22.53 5.67
CA PHE A 209 -2.46 -23.34 4.46
C PHE A 209 -1.67 -22.83 3.24
N ALA A 210 -1.58 -21.51 3.06
CA ALA A 210 -0.92 -20.91 1.90
C ALA A 210 0.62 -20.98 1.99
N PHE A 211 1.20 -20.94 3.19
CA PHE A 211 2.64 -20.74 3.36
C PHE A 211 3.38 -21.82 4.14
N MET A 212 2.72 -22.62 4.99
CA MET A 212 3.40 -23.69 5.72
C MET A 212 3.61 -24.93 4.84
N PRO A 213 4.81 -25.51 4.79
CA PRO A 213 5.06 -26.76 4.10
C PRO A 213 4.39 -27.93 4.85
N ASN A 214 4.30 -29.08 4.17
CA ASN A 214 3.82 -30.35 4.74
C ASN A 214 2.41 -30.28 5.35
N ASN A 215 1.58 -29.34 4.92
CA ASN A 215 0.18 -29.35 5.25
C ASN A 215 -0.58 -30.34 4.32
N SER A 216 -1.87 -30.51 4.57
CA SER A 216 -2.72 -31.45 3.84
C SER A 216 -3.05 -31.04 2.39
N LEU A 217 -2.71 -29.82 1.96
CA LEU A 217 -2.92 -29.38 0.58
C LEU A 217 -1.78 -29.86 -0.34
N PRO A 218 -2.13 -30.37 -1.54
CA PRO A 218 -1.16 -30.60 -2.61
C PRO A 218 -0.39 -29.31 -2.97
N PRO A 219 0.91 -29.40 -3.35
CA PRO A 219 1.73 -28.23 -3.67
C PRO A 219 1.13 -27.31 -4.75
N SER A 220 0.47 -27.88 -5.77
CA SER A 220 -0.20 -27.11 -6.83
C SER A 220 -1.35 -26.27 -6.31
N LEU A 221 -2.19 -26.83 -5.43
CA LEU A 221 -3.30 -26.11 -4.81
C LEU A 221 -2.82 -25.09 -3.78
N GLN A 222 -1.75 -25.40 -3.06
CA GLN A 222 -1.12 -24.43 -2.16
C GLN A 222 -0.62 -23.20 -2.92
N GLU A 223 0.03 -23.39 -4.07
CA GLU A 223 0.46 -22.29 -4.94
C GLU A 223 -0.73 -21.48 -5.46
N GLN A 224 -1.82 -22.13 -5.85
CA GLN A 224 -3.04 -21.44 -6.26
C GLN A 224 -3.64 -20.61 -5.11
N LEU A 225 -3.74 -21.17 -3.90
CA LEU A 225 -4.20 -20.44 -2.71
C LEU A 225 -3.29 -19.25 -2.38
N ARG A 226 -1.97 -19.40 -2.54
CA ARG A 226 -1.00 -18.32 -2.34
C ARG A 226 -1.21 -17.16 -3.31
N ARG A 227 -1.63 -17.42 -4.55
CA ARG A 227 -2.00 -16.37 -5.52
C ARG A 227 -3.29 -15.65 -5.14
N LEU A 228 -4.24 -16.32 -4.49
CA LEU A 228 -5.49 -15.72 -4.01
C LEU A 228 -5.30 -14.96 -2.69
N TYR A 229 -4.29 -15.32 -1.90
CA TYR A 229 -4.04 -14.79 -0.56
C TYR A 229 -3.99 -13.24 -0.48
N PRO A 230 -3.38 -12.47 -1.40
CA PRO A 230 -3.42 -11.01 -1.33
C PRO A 230 -4.84 -10.44 -1.32
N ARG A 231 -5.77 -11.04 -2.06
CA ARG A 231 -7.18 -10.62 -2.07
C ARG A 231 -7.90 -11.02 -0.78
N LEU A 232 -7.58 -12.19 -0.22
CA LEU A 232 -8.06 -12.62 1.09
C LEU A 232 -7.57 -11.69 2.21
N LYS A 233 -6.34 -11.20 2.13
CA LYS A 233 -5.77 -10.22 3.07
C LYS A 233 -6.50 -8.88 3.01
N VAL A 234 -6.85 -8.41 1.81
CA VAL A 234 -7.69 -7.19 1.64
C VAL A 234 -9.06 -7.39 2.30
N LEU A 235 -9.71 -8.54 2.08
CA LEU A 235 -10.99 -8.87 2.72
C LEU A 235 -10.90 -8.90 4.25
N ALA A 236 -9.81 -9.48 4.78
CA ALA A 236 -9.58 -9.59 6.22
C ALA A 236 -9.31 -8.23 6.87
N PHE A 237 -8.49 -7.38 6.23
CA PHE A 237 -8.17 -6.05 6.75
C PHE A 237 -9.37 -5.10 6.66
N GLY A 238 -10.27 -5.36 5.70
CA GLY A 238 -11.57 -4.72 5.61
C GLY A 238 -11.49 -3.22 5.30
N ALA A 239 -12.54 -2.50 5.68
CA ALA A 239 -12.69 -1.08 5.35
C ALA A 239 -11.84 -0.12 6.18
N ARG A 240 -11.42 -0.54 7.39
CA ARG A 240 -10.79 0.34 8.40
C ARG A 240 -9.53 -0.29 9.00
N PRO A 241 -8.51 -0.60 8.19
CA PRO A 241 -7.27 -1.20 8.69
C PRO A 241 -6.61 -0.36 9.81
N GLU A 242 -6.73 0.97 9.75
CA GLU A 242 -6.18 1.91 10.72
C GLU A 242 -6.70 1.75 12.17
N THR A 243 -7.79 1.01 12.35
CA THR A 243 -8.38 0.72 13.67
C THR A 243 -8.48 -0.77 14.01
N ALA A 244 -8.04 -1.65 13.11
CA ALA A 244 -8.25 -3.10 13.25
C ALA A 244 -6.96 -3.91 13.19
N LEU A 245 -5.88 -3.42 12.55
CA LEU A 245 -4.68 -4.24 12.34
C LEU A 245 -3.95 -4.63 13.63
N HIS A 246 -4.10 -3.85 14.71
CA HIS A 246 -3.57 -4.23 16.01
C HIS A 246 -4.15 -5.56 16.53
N THR A 247 -5.34 -6.00 16.09
CA THR A 247 -5.91 -7.31 16.49
C THR A 247 -5.29 -8.48 15.74
N TYR A 248 -4.68 -8.23 14.58
CA TYR A 248 -3.97 -9.24 13.78
C TYR A 248 -2.50 -9.36 14.19
N PHE A 249 -1.91 -8.26 14.65
CA PHE A 249 -0.50 -8.18 15.04
C PHE A 249 -0.02 -9.31 15.98
N PRO A 250 -0.72 -9.66 17.08
CA PRO A 250 -0.29 -10.73 17.99
C PRO A 250 -0.09 -12.07 17.28
N SER A 251 -1.04 -12.44 16.42
CA SER A 251 -1.05 -13.73 15.72
C SER A 251 -0.04 -13.79 14.57
N PHE A 252 0.30 -12.65 13.95
CA PHE A 252 1.45 -12.56 13.05
C PHE A 252 2.77 -12.71 13.82
N LEU A 253 2.91 -12.00 14.94
CA LEU A 253 4.12 -12.03 15.77
C LEU A 253 4.39 -13.43 16.31
N SER A 254 3.38 -14.09 16.88
CA SER A 254 3.52 -15.43 17.45
C SER A 254 3.94 -16.49 16.41
N ARG A 255 3.58 -16.28 15.14
CA ARG A 255 3.90 -17.17 14.02
C ARG A 255 5.29 -16.93 13.43
N ALA A 256 5.91 -15.77 13.66
CA ALA A 256 7.18 -15.40 13.03
C ALA A 256 8.39 -16.08 13.67
N THR A 257 8.38 -17.42 13.74
CA THR A 257 9.47 -18.19 14.34
C THR A 257 10.72 -18.21 13.44
N PRO A 258 11.92 -18.40 14.00
CA PRO A 258 13.15 -18.52 13.21
C PRO A 258 13.13 -19.68 12.19
N ALA A 259 12.37 -20.75 12.49
CA ALA A 259 12.21 -21.93 11.65
C ALA A 259 11.19 -21.76 10.51
N CYS A 260 10.55 -20.58 10.39
CA CYS A 260 9.57 -20.35 9.34
C CYS A 260 10.18 -20.44 7.94
N PRO A 261 9.45 -21.02 6.97
CA PRO A 261 9.84 -20.99 5.57
C PRO A 261 10.08 -19.55 5.08
N PRO A 262 11.05 -19.31 4.16
CA PRO A 262 11.39 -17.96 3.71
C PRO A 262 10.19 -17.14 3.20
N ALA A 263 9.30 -17.76 2.42
CA ALA A 263 8.10 -17.11 1.89
C ALA A 263 7.13 -16.70 3.01
N MET A 264 6.92 -17.58 4.01
CA MET A 264 6.09 -17.27 5.17
C MET A 264 6.70 -16.14 6.01
N LYS A 265 8.00 -16.24 6.31
CA LYS A 265 8.72 -15.23 7.09
C LYS A 265 8.61 -13.86 6.44
N LYS A 266 8.79 -13.78 5.12
CA LYS A 266 8.61 -12.54 4.35
C LYS A 266 7.19 -11.99 4.48
N GLU A 267 6.16 -12.82 4.32
CA GLU A 267 4.76 -12.39 4.43
C GLU A 267 4.40 -11.93 5.83
N LEU A 268 4.84 -12.64 6.88
CA LEU A 268 4.62 -12.27 8.28
C LEU A 268 5.27 -10.91 8.62
N LEU A 269 6.55 -10.73 8.26
CA LEU A 269 7.28 -9.49 8.52
C LEU A 269 6.67 -8.30 7.77
N THR A 270 6.32 -8.50 6.50
CA THR A 270 5.65 -7.45 5.69
C THR A 270 4.29 -7.10 6.28
N SER A 271 3.53 -8.09 6.75
CA SER A 271 2.22 -7.86 7.39
C SER A 271 2.34 -7.14 8.72
N MET A 272 3.31 -7.49 9.57
CA MET A 272 3.57 -6.79 10.83
C MET A 272 4.01 -5.34 10.58
N SER A 273 4.88 -5.11 9.60
CA SER A 273 5.28 -3.76 9.17
C SER A 273 4.08 -2.93 8.69
N GLN A 274 3.16 -3.56 7.94
CA GLN A 274 1.91 -2.93 7.53
C GLN A 274 1.01 -2.58 8.72
N CYS A 275 0.89 -3.46 9.71
CA CYS A 275 0.14 -3.20 10.95
C CYS A 275 0.71 -1.97 11.68
N LEU A 276 2.04 -1.92 11.87
CA LEU A 276 2.73 -0.79 12.50
C LEU A 276 2.58 0.51 11.71
N SER A 277 2.51 0.42 10.38
CA SER A 277 2.42 1.58 9.51
C SER A 277 1.02 2.21 9.46
N GLN A 278 -0.03 1.39 9.55
CA GLN A 278 -1.41 1.83 9.36
C GLN A 278 -2.17 2.02 10.68
N ASP A 279 -1.91 1.18 11.68
CA ASP A 279 -2.60 1.21 12.97
C ASP A 279 -1.62 1.53 14.12
N PRO A 280 -1.66 2.74 14.68
CA PRO A 280 -0.80 3.16 15.79
C PRO A 280 -0.88 2.26 17.03
N LEU A 281 -2.03 1.60 17.28
CA LEU A 281 -2.20 0.71 18.43
C LEU A 281 -1.34 -0.56 18.30
N SER A 282 -0.90 -0.90 17.09
CA SER A 282 0.01 -2.03 16.87
C SER A 282 1.33 -1.88 17.64
N PHE A 283 1.85 -0.65 17.79
CA PHE A 283 3.06 -0.40 18.60
C PHE A 283 2.82 -0.62 20.10
N SER A 284 1.64 -0.28 20.63
CA SER A 284 1.30 -0.60 22.02
C SER A 284 1.18 -2.10 22.25
N VAL A 285 0.50 -2.81 21.34
CA VAL A 285 0.35 -4.27 21.42
C VAL A 285 1.72 -4.94 21.33
N TRP A 286 2.60 -4.50 20.42
CA TRP A 286 3.95 -5.03 20.34
C TRP A 286 4.72 -4.85 21.64
N ARG A 287 4.64 -3.66 22.26
CA ARG A 287 5.29 -3.40 23.55
C ARG A 287 4.84 -4.34 24.66
N GLN A 288 3.54 -4.64 24.73
CA GLN A 288 2.99 -5.57 25.72
C GLN A 288 3.42 -7.02 25.49
N LEU A 289 3.68 -7.40 24.23
CA LEU A 289 4.04 -8.75 23.82
C LEU A 289 5.55 -9.00 23.77
N TYR A 290 6.35 -7.94 23.84
CA TYR A 290 7.79 -7.97 23.59
C TYR A 290 8.54 -9.03 24.39
N THR A 291 8.37 -9.04 25.71
CA THR A 291 9.07 -9.95 26.63
C THR A 291 8.69 -11.43 26.43
N LYS A 292 7.53 -11.71 25.83
CA LYS A 292 7.06 -13.07 25.53
C LYS A 292 7.49 -13.56 24.14
N HIS A 293 7.96 -12.64 23.28
CA HIS A 293 8.23 -12.91 21.87
C HIS A 293 9.55 -12.26 21.43
N LEU A 294 10.63 -12.48 22.19
CA LEU A 294 11.94 -11.86 21.93
C LEU A 294 12.55 -12.33 20.60
N ALA A 295 12.62 -13.64 20.35
CA ALA A 295 13.06 -14.19 19.06
C ALA A 295 12.31 -13.58 17.85
N GLN A 296 10.98 -13.49 17.93
CA GLN A 296 10.15 -12.96 16.85
C GLN A 296 10.29 -11.44 16.72
N SER A 297 10.42 -10.73 17.84
CA SER A 297 10.66 -9.29 17.86
C SER A 297 12.02 -8.93 17.28
N SER A 298 13.06 -9.73 17.53
CA SER A 298 14.38 -9.58 16.89
C SER A 298 14.28 -9.63 15.37
N LEU A 299 13.52 -10.58 14.82
CA LEU A 299 13.30 -10.66 13.37
C LEU A 299 12.58 -9.43 12.82
N LEU A 300 11.57 -8.92 13.53
CA LEU A 300 10.85 -7.72 13.13
C LEU A 300 11.72 -6.46 13.21
N LEU A 301 12.53 -6.31 14.27
CA LEU A 301 13.46 -5.19 14.42
C LEU A 301 14.49 -5.15 13.29
N ASN A 302 15.08 -6.29 12.95
CA ASN A 302 16.02 -6.40 11.83
C ASN A 302 15.34 -6.08 10.49
N HIS A 303 14.12 -6.56 10.28
CA HIS A 303 13.36 -6.22 9.07
C HIS A 303 13.06 -4.72 8.96
N LEU A 304 12.71 -4.05 10.07
CA LEU A 304 12.50 -2.61 10.12
C LEU A 304 13.80 -1.81 9.91
N LEU A 305 14.94 -2.38 10.30
CA LEU A 305 16.26 -1.80 10.07
C LEU A 305 16.69 -1.86 8.61
N GLU A 306 16.40 -2.99 7.93
CA GLU A 306 16.59 -3.16 6.49
C GLU A 306 15.69 -2.23 5.68
N SER A 307 14.43 -2.08 6.10
CA SER A 307 13.41 -1.26 5.44
C SER A 307 13.35 0.19 5.92
N TRP A 308 14.32 0.64 6.71
CA TRP A 308 14.33 1.95 7.38
C TRP A 308 14.03 3.13 6.45
N GLU A 309 14.63 3.16 5.25
CA GLU A 309 14.46 4.25 4.29
C GLU A 309 13.03 4.35 3.75
N SER A 310 12.30 3.23 3.69
CA SER A 310 10.91 3.20 3.24
C SER A 310 9.89 3.60 4.32
N CYS A 311 10.30 3.63 5.59
CA CYS A 311 9.42 3.96 6.70
C CYS A 311 9.01 5.44 6.68
N SER A 312 7.72 5.73 6.89
CA SER A 312 7.23 7.11 6.99
C SER A 312 7.73 7.82 8.26
N LYS A 313 7.78 9.15 8.25
CA LYS A 313 8.24 9.95 9.41
C LYS A 313 7.46 9.63 10.70
N LYS A 314 6.14 9.43 10.60
CA LYS A 314 5.27 9.07 11.73
C LYS A 314 5.65 7.71 12.32
N VAL A 315 5.85 6.72 11.46
CA VAL A 315 6.29 5.37 11.88
C VAL A 315 7.67 5.41 12.52
N ARG A 316 8.61 6.19 11.96
CA ARG A 316 9.94 6.37 12.55
C ARG A 316 9.89 6.97 13.95
N GLN A 317 9.00 7.93 14.21
CA GLN A 317 8.79 8.52 15.54
C GLN A 317 8.24 7.48 16.53
N SER A 318 7.16 6.77 16.18
CA SER A 318 6.58 5.73 17.05
C SER A 318 7.55 4.56 17.27
N LEU A 319 8.35 4.21 16.26
CA LEU A 319 9.39 3.19 16.39
C LEU A 319 10.51 3.66 17.32
N GLN A 320 10.90 4.94 17.29
CA GLN A 320 11.92 5.49 18.20
C GLN A 320 11.50 5.37 19.66
N GLU A 321 10.25 5.71 20.00
CA GLU A 321 9.70 5.55 21.35
C GLU A 321 9.68 4.08 21.77
N THR A 322 9.27 3.20 20.86
CA THR A 322 9.19 1.75 21.10
C THR A 322 10.57 1.14 21.32
N VAL A 323 11.56 1.48 20.49
CA VAL A 323 12.94 0.98 20.60
C VAL A 323 13.62 1.47 21.88
N ARG A 324 13.35 2.72 22.31
CA ARG A 324 13.83 3.21 23.62
C ARG A 324 13.24 2.40 24.77
N SER A 325 11.94 2.10 24.72
CA SER A 325 11.29 1.23 25.70
C SER A 325 11.93 -0.15 25.72
N PHE A 326 12.16 -0.77 24.55
CA PHE A 326 12.80 -2.08 24.46
C PHE A 326 14.23 -2.10 24.98
N LYS A 327 15.00 -1.03 24.74
CA LYS A 327 16.36 -0.92 25.29
C LYS A 327 16.38 -1.00 26.81
N VAL A 328 15.49 -0.24 27.48
CA VAL A 328 15.37 -0.28 28.95
C VAL A 328 14.95 -1.67 29.42
N THR A 329 13.97 -2.29 28.75
CA THR A 329 13.54 -3.66 29.07
C THR A 329 14.66 -4.68 28.88
N ASN A 330 15.48 -4.56 27.84
CA ASN A 330 16.59 -5.47 27.59
C ASN A 330 17.69 -5.32 28.64
N GLU A 331 18.03 -4.09 29.03
CA GLU A 331 18.97 -3.82 30.12
C GLU A 331 18.50 -4.46 31.43
N GLU A 332 17.21 -4.35 31.75
CA GLU A 332 16.61 -4.99 32.92
C GLU A 332 16.60 -6.53 32.84
N LEU A 333 16.28 -7.10 31.68
CA LEU A 333 16.29 -8.56 31.48
C LEU A 333 17.70 -9.14 31.58
N MET A 334 18.70 -8.49 30.98
CA MET A 334 20.11 -8.89 31.09
C MET A 334 20.62 -8.80 32.53
N ALA A 335 20.23 -7.77 33.28
CA ALA A 335 20.61 -7.63 34.69
C ALA A 335 20.02 -8.73 35.59
N ARG A 336 18.85 -9.29 35.21
CA ARG A 336 18.16 -10.34 35.97
C ARG A 336 18.65 -11.77 35.64
N GLY A 337 19.52 -11.95 34.63
CA GLY A 337 20.03 -13.26 34.21
C GLY A 337 18.91 -14.25 33.82
N ALA A 338 17.79 -13.74 33.32
CA ALA A 338 16.64 -14.57 32.95
C ALA A 338 16.92 -15.32 31.63
N GLY A 339 16.55 -16.60 31.55
CA GLY A 339 16.74 -17.42 30.35
C GLY A 339 16.27 -16.71 29.07
N GLY A 340 17.13 -16.70 28.04
CA GLY A 340 16.91 -15.93 26.80
C GLY A 340 18.02 -14.94 26.45
N ASP A 341 19.17 -14.98 27.13
CA ASP A 341 20.31 -14.05 26.93
C ASP A 341 20.67 -13.79 25.46
N GLN A 342 20.66 -14.84 24.62
CA GLN A 342 20.95 -14.69 23.19
C GLN A 342 19.87 -13.89 22.43
N GLU A 343 18.60 -14.10 22.75
CA GLU A 343 17.47 -13.40 22.11
C GLU A 343 17.39 -11.94 22.57
N VAL A 344 17.63 -11.70 23.87
CA VAL A 344 17.72 -10.36 24.45
C VAL A 344 18.90 -9.60 23.83
N ALA A 345 20.08 -10.22 23.73
CA ALA A 345 21.26 -9.61 23.10
C ALA A 345 21.03 -9.28 21.63
N ALA A 346 20.37 -10.17 20.87
CA ALA A 346 20.03 -9.92 19.48
C ALA A 346 19.07 -8.73 19.33
N CYS A 347 18.06 -8.62 20.20
CA CYS A 347 17.16 -7.47 20.20
C CYS A 347 17.87 -6.18 20.60
N ASP A 348 18.73 -6.22 21.62
CA ASP A 348 19.49 -5.05 22.08
C ASP A 348 20.43 -4.52 20.99
N ALA A 349 21.11 -5.42 20.27
CA ALA A 349 21.94 -5.06 19.12
C ALA A 349 21.11 -4.35 18.02
N ALA A 350 19.97 -4.94 17.64
CA ALA A 350 19.08 -4.33 16.64
C ALA A 350 18.51 -2.97 17.10
N CYS A 351 18.17 -2.83 18.38
CA CYS A 351 17.72 -1.57 18.98
C CYS A 351 18.80 -0.48 18.92
N LYS A 352 20.05 -0.82 19.27
CA LYS A 352 21.20 0.10 19.20
C LYS A 352 21.43 0.60 17.78
N GLU A 353 21.40 -0.30 16.81
CA GLU A 353 21.63 0.06 15.41
C GLU A 353 20.49 0.94 14.85
N LEU A 354 19.22 0.63 15.16
CA LEU A 354 18.08 1.49 14.82
C LEU A 354 18.23 2.90 15.41
N LEU A 355 18.62 3.01 16.69
CA LEU A 355 18.84 4.31 17.32
C LEU A 355 20.01 5.07 16.70
N CYS A 356 21.06 4.39 16.26
CA CYS A 356 22.16 5.00 15.51
C CYS A 356 21.69 5.54 14.16
N LYS A 357 20.92 4.76 13.38
CA LYS A 357 20.32 5.24 12.12
C LYS A 357 19.41 6.45 12.32
N MET A 358 18.63 6.47 13.41
CA MET A 358 17.77 7.62 13.77
C MET A 358 18.56 8.90 14.11
N LYS A 359 19.78 8.76 14.65
CA LYS A 359 20.67 9.89 14.96
C LYS A 359 21.39 10.43 13.72
N GLY A 360 21.43 9.67 12.63
CA GLY A 360 22.07 10.03 11.37
C GLY A 360 21.37 11.18 10.63
N ARG A 361 21.54 12.41 11.09
CA ARG A 361 21.71 13.53 10.15
C ARG A 361 23.02 13.24 9.41
N GLY A 362 22.97 13.13 8.07
CA GLY A 362 24.17 12.86 7.26
C GLY A 362 25.34 13.77 7.65
N PHE A 363 26.56 13.27 7.53
CA PHE A 363 27.77 14.04 7.79
C PHE A 363 27.70 15.39 7.04
N PRO A 364 27.95 16.54 7.68
CA PRO A 364 27.55 17.85 7.16
C PRO A 364 28.53 18.37 6.09
N TRP A 365 28.68 17.63 5.01
CA TRP A 365 29.56 17.96 3.88
C TRP A 365 29.28 19.34 3.31
N SER A 366 28.01 19.75 3.24
CA SER A 366 27.62 21.10 2.77
C SER A 366 28.10 22.21 3.71
N GLN A 367 28.10 21.99 5.02
CA GLN A 367 28.60 22.96 6.00
C GLN A 367 30.13 23.04 5.98
N LEU A 368 30.81 21.90 5.83
CA LEU A 368 32.27 21.86 5.67
C LEU A 368 32.74 22.52 4.37
N LEU A 369 32.05 22.28 3.25
CA LEU A 369 32.30 22.95 1.97
C LEU A 369 32.10 24.47 2.06
N LEU A 370 31.04 24.91 2.75
CA LEU A 370 30.78 26.34 2.97
C LEU A 370 31.90 26.99 3.79
N VAL A 371 32.33 26.33 4.88
CA VAL A 371 33.42 26.82 5.73
C VAL A 371 34.72 26.93 4.91
N LEU A 372 35.06 25.91 4.12
CA LEU A 372 36.24 25.93 3.25
C LEU A 372 36.18 27.08 2.23
N LEU A 373 35.02 27.33 1.64
CA LEU A 373 34.81 28.42 0.68
C LEU A 373 35.00 29.80 1.35
N VAL A 374 34.44 29.98 2.55
CA VAL A 374 34.61 31.25 3.30
C VAL A 374 36.07 31.49 3.68
N PHE A 375 36.80 30.45 4.11
CA PHE A 375 38.22 30.57 4.44
C PHE A 375 39.08 30.90 3.21
N THR A 376 38.83 30.25 2.08
CA THR A 376 39.57 30.51 0.84
C THR A 376 39.29 31.93 0.32
N ALA A 377 38.02 32.35 0.26
CA ALA A 377 37.65 33.72 -0.11
C ALA A 377 38.27 34.76 0.84
N GLY A 378 38.27 34.46 2.14
CA GLY A 378 38.88 35.32 3.15
C GLY A 378 40.39 35.48 2.98
N PHE A 379 41.08 34.38 2.67
CA PHE A 379 42.51 34.39 2.37
C PHE A 379 42.82 35.24 1.13
N PHE A 380 42.05 35.08 0.04
CA PHE A 380 42.20 35.90 -1.16
C PHE A 380 42.01 37.40 -0.86
N LEU A 381 40.98 37.76 -0.10
CA LEU A 381 40.73 39.15 0.28
C LEU A 381 41.86 39.73 1.13
N HIS A 382 42.36 38.98 2.11
CA HIS A 382 43.44 39.43 2.99
C HIS A 382 44.74 39.62 2.21
N ASP A 383 45.06 38.72 1.28
CA ASP A 383 46.26 38.79 0.44
C ASP A 383 46.21 39.96 -0.56
N ILE A 384 45.03 40.24 -1.16
CA ILE A 384 44.85 41.42 -2.03
C ILE A 384 44.98 42.72 -1.24
N ARG A 385 44.44 42.77 -0.02
CA ARG A 385 44.45 43.97 0.82
C ARG A 385 45.84 44.28 1.40
N THR A 386 46.60 43.24 1.76
CA THR A 386 47.99 43.39 2.24
C THR A 386 48.96 43.81 1.14
N HIS A 387 48.72 43.42 -0.12
CA HIS A 387 49.59 43.75 -1.26
C HIS A 387 49.08 44.93 -2.11
N GLY A 388 47.96 45.56 -1.70
CA GLY A 388 47.42 46.79 -2.30
C GLY A 388 46.84 46.67 -3.71
N SER A 389 47.09 45.57 -4.43
CA SER A 389 46.48 45.28 -5.73
C SER A 389 46.42 43.78 -6.01
N PHE A 390 45.43 43.37 -6.81
CA PHE A 390 45.32 41.97 -7.24
C PHE A 390 46.55 41.49 -8.02
N GLN A 391 47.24 42.38 -8.75
CA GLN A 391 48.42 42.00 -9.53
C GLN A 391 49.68 41.78 -8.67
N ALA A 392 49.74 42.36 -7.47
CA ALA A 392 50.88 42.25 -6.56
C ALA A 392 50.72 41.10 -5.52
N SER A 393 49.54 40.48 -5.45
CA SER A 393 49.18 39.47 -4.45
C SER A 393 49.87 38.11 -4.70
N SER A 394 50.18 37.39 -3.61
CA SER A 394 50.78 36.05 -3.66
C SER A 394 49.86 35.04 -4.34
N SER A 395 48.55 35.18 -4.10
CA SER A 395 47.48 34.37 -4.66
C SER A 395 47.34 34.55 -6.17
N ALA A 396 47.51 35.78 -6.69
CA ALA A 396 47.52 36.02 -8.13
C ALA A 396 48.76 35.43 -8.81
N ARG A 397 49.91 35.41 -8.13
CA ARG A 397 51.13 34.76 -8.62
C ARG A 397 50.94 33.23 -8.72
N LEU A 398 50.29 32.64 -7.72
CA LEU A 398 49.93 31.22 -7.64
C LEU A 398 48.86 30.81 -8.69
N LEU A 399 47.86 31.66 -8.91
CA LEU A 399 46.83 31.49 -9.95
C LEU A 399 47.42 31.63 -11.38
N ARG A 400 48.50 32.40 -11.53
CA ARG A 400 49.22 32.57 -12.80
C ARG A 400 50.16 31.40 -13.07
N SER A 401 50.87 30.90 -12.05
CA SER A 401 51.74 29.72 -12.17
C SER A 401 50.95 28.42 -12.37
N SER A 402 49.70 28.36 -11.92
CA SER A 402 48.81 27.20 -12.12
C SER A 402 48.01 27.22 -13.42
N GLY A 403 48.12 28.28 -14.25
CA GLY A 403 47.39 28.41 -15.51
C GLY A 403 45.88 28.65 -15.38
N ILE A 404 45.36 28.74 -14.15
CA ILE A 404 43.93 28.97 -13.86
C ILE A 404 43.50 30.38 -14.26
N LEU A 405 44.37 31.39 -14.06
CA LEU A 405 44.05 32.77 -14.41
C LEU A 405 43.77 32.97 -15.92
N PRO A 406 44.63 32.55 -16.87
CA PRO A 406 44.33 32.69 -18.29
C PRO A 406 43.11 31.84 -18.74
N ALA A 407 42.89 30.66 -18.14
CA ALA A 407 41.69 29.87 -18.40
C ALA A 407 40.41 30.56 -17.92
N SER A 408 40.45 31.20 -16.74
CA SER A 408 39.33 31.98 -16.20
C SER A 408 39.04 33.23 -17.02
N GLN A 409 40.06 33.91 -17.54
CA GLN A 409 39.91 35.07 -18.42
C GLN A 409 39.32 34.67 -19.78
N LEU A 410 39.74 33.53 -20.33
CA LEU A 410 39.16 32.97 -21.56
C LEU A 410 37.71 32.54 -21.35
N ALA A 411 37.40 31.91 -20.21
CA ALA A 411 36.03 31.54 -19.83
C ALA A 411 35.16 32.79 -19.65
N TRP A 412 35.68 33.83 -18.98
CA TRP A 412 35.00 35.11 -18.81
C TRP A 412 34.75 35.83 -20.15
N HIS A 413 35.72 35.80 -21.06
CA HIS A 413 35.54 36.33 -22.42
C HIS A 413 34.47 35.57 -23.20
N LYS A 414 34.41 34.24 -23.09
CA LYS A 414 33.36 33.43 -23.73
C LYS A 414 31.99 33.70 -23.12
N VAL A 415 31.89 33.74 -21.78
CA VAL A 415 30.63 34.01 -21.08
C VAL A 415 30.14 35.42 -21.39
N SER A 416 31.01 36.44 -21.34
CA SER A 416 30.64 37.80 -21.70
C SER A 416 30.22 37.94 -23.16
N HIS A 417 30.89 37.25 -24.09
CA HIS A 417 30.48 37.21 -25.49
C HIS A 417 29.11 36.55 -25.68
N SER A 418 28.89 35.39 -25.06
CA SER A 418 27.60 34.69 -25.13
C SER A 418 26.47 35.46 -24.42
N CYS A 419 26.77 36.19 -23.34
CA CYS A 419 25.82 37.10 -22.72
C CYS A 419 25.50 38.31 -23.63
N LEU A 420 26.49 38.84 -24.36
CA LEU A 420 26.30 39.94 -25.30
C LEU A 420 25.50 39.49 -26.54
N GLU A 421 25.73 38.28 -27.03
CA GLU A 421 24.92 37.65 -28.09
C GLU A 421 23.51 37.33 -27.62
N GLY A 422 23.36 36.81 -26.40
CA GLY A 422 22.08 36.62 -25.76
C GLY A 422 21.31 37.93 -25.58
N TYR A 423 21.99 39.02 -25.23
CA TYR A 423 21.44 40.37 -25.16
C TYR A 423 20.95 40.87 -26.53
N ARG A 424 21.76 40.73 -27.59
CA ARG A 424 21.39 41.15 -28.95
C ARG A 424 20.22 40.32 -29.49
N TRP A 425 20.19 39.03 -29.18
CA TRP A 425 19.06 38.16 -29.51
C TRP A 425 17.80 38.58 -28.76
N LEU A 426 17.89 38.88 -27.46
CA LEU A 426 16.76 39.39 -26.66
C LEU A 426 16.24 40.71 -27.23
N GLU A 427 17.13 41.64 -27.58
CA GLU A 427 16.80 42.95 -28.15
C GLU A 427 16.06 42.80 -29.49
N HIS A 428 16.49 41.86 -30.34
CA HIS A 428 15.82 41.56 -31.62
C HIS A 428 14.46 40.85 -31.44
N SER A 429 14.38 39.88 -30.52
CA SER A 429 13.15 39.13 -30.26
C SER A 429 12.07 39.97 -29.56
N LEU A 430 12.45 40.90 -28.68
CA LEU A 430 11.53 41.85 -28.04
C LEU A 430 10.98 42.89 -29.02
N ALA A 431 11.75 43.31 -30.03
CA ALA A 431 11.28 44.27 -31.04
C ALA A 431 10.19 43.68 -31.95
N HIS A 432 10.17 42.35 -32.14
CA HIS A 432 9.23 41.68 -33.05
C HIS A 432 7.98 41.10 -32.38
N HIS A 433 8.02 40.81 -31.06
CA HIS A 433 6.92 40.18 -30.30
C HIS A 433 6.56 40.94 -29.00
N GLY A 434 6.79 42.25 -28.97
CA GLY A 434 6.76 43.09 -27.76
C GLY A 434 5.44 43.08 -26.97
N SER A 435 4.28 42.86 -27.59
CA SER A 435 3.00 42.90 -26.87
C SER A 435 2.65 41.59 -26.12
N ALA A 436 3.02 40.43 -26.67
CA ALA A 436 2.66 39.13 -26.09
C ALA A 436 3.68 38.63 -25.05
N ALA A 437 4.96 39.00 -25.18
CA ALA A 437 6.00 38.59 -24.24
C ALA A 437 5.93 39.36 -22.91
N VAL A 438 5.55 40.63 -22.95
CA VAL A 438 5.47 41.51 -21.77
C VAL A 438 4.33 41.12 -20.83
N SER A 439 3.18 40.66 -21.35
CA SER A 439 2.06 40.17 -20.53
C SER A 439 2.37 38.86 -19.79
N VAL A 440 3.27 38.03 -20.32
CA VAL A 440 3.63 36.72 -19.75
C VAL A 440 4.81 36.82 -18.78
N LEU A 441 5.78 37.70 -19.05
CA LEU A 441 7.00 37.81 -18.25
C LEU A 441 6.83 38.66 -16.99
N TRP A 442 5.95 39.67 -17.01
CA TRP A 442 5.77 40.60 -15.89
C TRP A 442 5.30 39.93 -14.57
N PRO A 443 4.32 39.01 -14.58
CA PRO A 443 3.89 38.33 -13.35
C PRO A 443 4.98 37.45 -12.74
N GLN A 444 5.81 36.81 -13.57
CA GLN A 444 6.86 35.90 -13.11
C GLN A 444 8.06 36.65 -12.52
N LEU A 445 8.42 37.80 -13.10
CA LEU A 445 9.44 38.69 -12.56
C LEU A 445 9.04 39.29 -11.22
N LYS A 446 7.75 39.66 -11.08
CA LYS A 446 7.22 40.16 -9.81
C LYS A 446 7.20 39.08 -8.74
N LEU A 447 6.79 37.86 -9.09
CA LEU A 447 6.85 36.71 -8.19
C LEU A 447 8.28 36.41 -7.74
N LEU A 448 9.25 36.40 -8.66
CA LEU A 448 10.67 36.17 -8.33
C LEU A 448 11.24 37.28 -7.43
N TRP A 449 10.85 38.53 -7.64
CA TRP A 449 11.26 39.65 -6.81
C TRP A 449 10.72 39.53 -5.37
N ASP A 450 9.43 39.21 -5.24
CA ASP A 450 8.78 39.07 -3.95
C ASP A 450 9.31 37.84 -3.19
N THR A 451 9.46 36.70 -3.87
CA THR A 451 10.03 35.47 -3.28
C THR A 451 11.50 35.66 -2.89
N GLY A 452 12.28 36.39 -3.70
CA GLY A 452 13.67 36.72 -3.39
C GLY A 452 13.81 37.63 -2.17
N GLY A 453 12.90 38.60 -2.02
CA GLY A 453 12.84 39.46 -0.85
C GLY A 453 12.46 38.72 0.44
N GLU A 454 11.56 37.75 0.35
CA GLU A 454 11.15 36.90 1.48
C GLU A 454 12.29 35.97 1.93
N VAL A 455 12.95 35.28 0.98
CA VAL A 455 14.09 34.40 1.29
C VAL A 455 15.25 35.20 1.90
N ALA A 456 15.52 36.41 1.42
CA ALA A 456 16.56 37.27 1.99
C ALA A 456 16.25 37.69 3.44
N ARG A 457 14.98 37.97 3.76
CA ARG A 457 14.55 38.26 5.14
C ARG A 457 14.63 37.03 6.04
N ASP A 458 14.21 35.86 5.57
CA ASP A 458 14.25 34.61 6.33
C ASP A 458 15.69 34.18 6.66
N VAL A 459 16.60 34.30 5.69
CA VAL A 459 18.02 34.03 5.90
C VAL A 459 18.62 35.04 6.89
N SER A 460 18.27 36.32 6.78
CA SER A 460 18.71 37.36 7.73
C SER A 460 18.24 37.09 9.16
N GLN A 461 16.97 36.70 9.34
CA GLN A 461 16.40 36.37 10.65
C GLN A 461 17.01 35.09 11.24
N HIS A 462 17.27 34.06 10.41
CA HIS A 462 17.97 32.85 10.86
C HIS A 462 19.42 33.11 11.24
N CYS A 463 20.13 33.97 10.50
CA CYS A 463 21.50 34.36 10.87
C CYS A 463 21.53 35.16 12.18
N TYR A 464 20.57 36.06 12.40
CA TYR A 464 20.48 36.83 13.65
C TYR A 464 20.15 35.93 14.85
N SER A 465 19.23 34.98 14.71
CA SER A 465 18.87 34.06 15.79
C SER A 465 20.03 33.10 16.13
N LEU A 466 20.74 32.59 15.13
CA LEU A 466 21.96 31.78 15.29
C LEU A 466 23.08 32.55 16.00
N LEU A 467 23.31 33.82 15.63
CA LEU A 467 24.31 34.68 16.28
C LEU A 467 23.93 34.97 17.74
N SER A 468 22.66 35.23 18.03
CA SER A 468 22.19 35.46 19.41
C SER A 468 22.32 34.19 20.28
N TRP A 469 22.03 33.02 19.71
CA TRP A 469 22.15 31.74 20.41
C TRP A 469 23.61 31.35 20.66
N LEU A 470 24.51 31.63 19.72
CA LEU A 470 25.95 31.46 19.89
C LEU A 470 26.50 32.35 21.00
N HIS A 471 26.02 33.59 21.09
CA HIS A 471 26.42 34.54 22.14
C HIS A 471 25.92 34.13 23.53
N SER A 472 24.71 33.57 23.63
CA SER A 472 24.14 33.15 24.92
C SER A 472 24.63 31.78 25.40
N SER A 473 24.96 30.86 24.49
CA SER A 473 25.21 29.45 24.84
C SER A 473 26.67 29.13 25.11
N LEU A 474 27.61 29.99 24.71
CA LEU A 474 29.05 29.81 24.96
C LEU A 474 29.71 31.13 25.42
N PRO A 475 29.51 31.55 26.68
CA PRO A 475 30.18 32.74 27.23
C PRO A 475 31.71 32.61 27.22
N TRP A 476 32.24 31.39 27.39
CA TRP A 476 33.68 31.11 27.28
C TRP A 476 34.24 31.39 25.88
N LEU A 477 33.42 31.27 24.83
CA LEU A 477 33.83 31.56 23.46
C LEU A 477 33.85 33.07 23.23
N SER A 478 33.01 33.85 23.93
CA SER A 478 33.07 35.32 23.94
C SER A 478 34.28 35.86 24.71
N GLU A 479 34.62 35.30 25.87
CA GLU A 479 35.85 35.65 26.62
C GLU A 479 37.11 35.21 25.88
N TRP A 480 37.09 34.03 25.25
CA TRP A 480 38.18 33.53 24.41
C TRP A 480 38.36 34.37 23.13
N LEU A 481 37.27 34.81 22.50
CA LEU A 481 37.30 35.76 21.39
C LEU A 481 37.86 37.12 21.85
N GLN A 482 37.48 37.66 23.01
CA GLN A 482 38.00 38.94 23.50
C GLN A 482 39.48 38.90 23.94
N THR A 483 39.95 37.76 24.46
CA THR A 483 41.32 37.62 24.98
C THR A 483 42.34 37.14 23.93
N ARG A 484 41.88 36.56 22.82
CA ARG A 484 42.74 36.05 21.74
C ARG A 484 42.35 36.47 20.33
N LEU A 485 41.49 37.48 20.13
CA LEU A 485 41.34 38.05 18.78
C LEU A 485 42.60 38.87 18.42
N PRO A 486 43.41 38.45 17.45
CA PRO A 486 44.31 39.39 16.80
C PRO A 486 43.45 40.46 16.10
N GLU A 487 43.87 41.72 16.15
CA GLU A 487 43.20 42.87 15.49
C GLU A 487 42.87 42.62 14.01
N SER A 488 43.54 41.63 13.38
CA SER A 488 43.31 41.14 12.03
C SER A 488 41.93 40.50 11.79
N LEU A 489 41.27 39.88 12.78
CA LEU A 489 39.95 39.24 12.61
C LEU A 489 38.79 40.24 12.73
N LEU A 490 38.91 41.26 13.59
CA LEU A 490 38.00 42.40 13.62
C LEU A 490 38.13 43.24 12.34
N HIS A 491 39.37 43.46 11.89
CA HIS A 491 39.62 44.03 10.56
C HIS A 491 39.02 43.17 9.45
N PHE A 492 39.12 41.84 9.52
CA PHE A 492 38.53 40.94 8.52
C PHE A 492 37.00 41.06 8.44
N ALA A 493 36.31 41.14 9.57
CA ALA A 493 34.86 41.34 9.60
C ALA A 493 34.45 42.70 9.00
N GLU A 494 35.19 43.77 9.30
CA GLU A 494 34.98 45.08 8.68
C GLU A 494 35.33 45.07 7.18
N CYS A 495 36.36 44.33 6.77
CA CYS A 495 36.74 44.13 5.37
C CYS A 495 35.64 43.43 4.58
N VAL A 496 35.02 42.38 5.14
CA VAL A 496 33.92 41.64 4.53
C VAL A 496 32.67 42.52 4.43
N ARG A 497 32.38 43.32 5.47
CA ARG A 497 31.26 44.28 5.44
C ARG A 497 31.45 45.33 4.34
N GLU A 498 32.63 45.91 4.22
CA GLU A 498 32.99 46.88 3.19
C GLU A 498 32.94 46.26 1.78
N LEU A 499 33.41 45.02 1.60
CA LEU A 499 33.38 44.35 0.31
C LEU A 499 31.96 43.98 -0.14
N LEU A 500 31.10 43.55 0.79
CA LEU A 500 29.69 43.30 0.51
C LEU A 500 28.96 44.61 0.16
N LEU A 501 29.24 45.70 0.88
CA LEU A 501 28.70 47.02 0.55
C LEU A 501 29.20 47.52 -0.81
N PHE A 502 30.46 47.26 -1.16
CA PHE A 502 31.02 47.61 -2.46
C PHE A 502 30.41 46.78 -3.59
N LEU A 503 30.26 45.47 -3.44
CA LEU A 503 29.60 44.63 -4.46
C LEU A 503 28.14 45.03 -4.68
N VAL A 504 27.42 45.35 -3.60
CA VAL A 504 26.04 45.83 -3.71
C VAL A 504 25.99 47.21 -4.37
N ARG A 505 26.81 48.18 -3.94
CA ARG A 505 26.77 49.55 -4.46
C ARG A 505 27.40 49.73 -5.84
N SER A 506 28.46 49.00 -6.15
CA SER A 506 29.28 49.20 -7.35
C SER A 506 28.97 48.21 -8.47
N CYS A 507 28.44 47.02 -8.16
CA CYS A 507 28.07 46.03 -9.17
C CYS A 507 26.56 45.88 -9.29
N LEU A 508 25.85 45.68 -8.18
CA LEU A 508 24.44 45.27 -8.20
C LEU A 508 23.49 46.46 -8.46
N VAL A 509 23.72 47.60 -7.79
CA VAL A 509 22.91 48.82 -7.98
C VAL A 509 23.04 49.41 -9.39
N PRO A 510 24.23 49.54 -10.00
CA PRO A 510 24.36 50.07 -11.36
C PRO A 510 23.79 49.13 -12.42
N LEU A 511 23.90 47.80 -12.22
CA LEU A 511 23.25 46.81 -13.08
C LEU A 511 21.73 46.93 -13.04
N LEU A 512 21.15 47.08 -11.83
CA LEU A 512 19.71 47.27 -11.66
C LEU A 512 19.23 48.62 -12.21
N GLN A 513 20.01 49.70 -12.05
CA GLN A 513 19.70 51.00 -12.66
C GLN A 513 19.82 50.98 -14.19
N GLY A 514 20.78 50.24 -14.74
CA GLY A 514 20.90 49.98 -16.17
C GLY A 514 19.69 49.22 -16.72
N LEU A 515 19.25 48.17 -16.03
CA LEU A 515 18.03 47.42 -16.39
C LEU A 515 16.77 48.29 -16.30
N ALA A 516 16.63 49.11 -15.26
CA ALA A 516 15.49 50.00 -15.08
C ALA A 516 15.41 51.08 -16.18
N THR A 517 16.53 51.68 -16.55
CA THR A 517 16.57 52.69 -17.63
C THR A 517 16.29 52.09 -19.00
N VAL A 518 16.68 50.84 -19.25
CA VAL A 518 16.37 50.10 -20.48
C VAL A 518 14.88 49.75 -20.55
N LEU A 519 14.30 49.28 -19.46
CA LEU A 519 12.85 49.02 -19.36
C LEU A 519 12.04 50.31 -19.58
N GLN A 520 12.50 51.44 -19.06
CA GLN A 520 11.84 52.74 -19.23
C GLN A 520 11.93 53.27 -20.68
N ARG A 521 13.07 53.07 -21.36
CA ARG A 521 13.21 53.41 -22.79
C ARG A 521 12.41 52.48 -23.71
N ALA A 522 12.33 51.19 -23.38
CA ALA A 522 11.49 50.24 -24.09
C ALA A 522 10.00 50.57 -23.94
N TRP A 523 9.60 51.03 -22.75
CA TRP A 523 8.25 51.52 -22.48
C TRP A 523 7.91 52.79 -23.28
N GLN A 524 8.80 53.78 -23.32
CA GLN A 524 8.59 55.00 -24.12
C GLN A 524 8.50 54.71 -25.62
N ARG A 525 9.34 53.81 -26.15
CA ARG A 525 9.25 53.39 -27.56
C ARG A 525 7.97 52.61 -27.88
N CYS A 526 7.41 51.86 -26.93
CA CYS A 526 6.09 51.24 -27.08
C CYS A 526 4.96 52.28 -27.07
N LEU A 527 5.07 53.33 -26.26
CA LEU A 527 4.10 54.44 -26.24
C LEU A 527 4.15 55.29 -27.51
N ASP A 528 5.33 55.52 -28.09
CA ASP A 528 5.50 56.30 -29.33
C ASP A 528 5.10 55.51 -30.60
N SER A 529 4.87 54.19 -30.48
CA SER A 529 4.47 53.30 -31.59
C SER A 529 3.01 52.83 -31.51
N CYS A 530 2.28 53.24 -30.48
CA CYS A 530 0.82 53.16 -30.37
C CYS A 530 0.21 54.52 -30.71
#